data_AF-A0A2G3AIL1-F1
#
_entry.id   AF-A0A2G3AIL1-F1
#
_cell.length_a   1.000
_cell.length_b   1.000
_cell.length_c   1.000
_cell.angle_alpha   90.00
_cell.angle_beta   90.00
_cell.angle_gamma   90.00
#
_symmetry.space_group_name_H-M   'P 1'
#
loop_
_entity.id
_entity.type
_entity.pdbx_description
1 polymer ?
#
loop_
_entity_poly.entity_id
_entity_poly.type
_entity_poly.pdbx_seq_one_letter_code
_entity_poly.pdbx_strand_id
1 'polypeptide(L)' 'MDLRFQIFAAAALQEVAEAYIVGLFENTNLYVIYAKKVTIMPKDIQLARRIRSERD' A
#
# COMPACT_ATOMS: atom_id res chain seq x y z
N MET A 1 -5.90 16.70 24.73
CA MET A 1 -6.90 17.21 23.78
C MET A 1 -7.58 16.01 23.15
N ASP A 2 -8.91 15.98 23.16
CA ASP A 2 -9.68 14.91 22.51
C ASP A 2 -10.16 15.43 21.14
N LEU A 3 -9.67 14.82 20.05
CA LEU A 3 -10.04 15.20 18.69
C LEU A 3 -11.30 14.42 18.29
N ARG A 4 -12.35 15.14 17.89
CA ARG A 4 -13.59 14.54 17.34
C ARG A 4 -13.57 14.64 15.83
N PHE A 5 -13.67 13.50 15.17
CA PHE A 5 -13.77 13.42 13.72
C PHE A 5 -15.21 13.17 13.28
N GLN A 6 -15.56 13.68 12.10
CA GLN A 6 -16.80 13.29 11.44
C GLN A 6 -16.66 11.84 10.96
N ILE A 7 -17.74 11.04 11.08
CA ILE A 7 -17.76 9.64 10.65
C ILE A 7 -17.35 9.52 9.17
N PHE A 8 -17.87 10.40 8.31
CA PHE A 8 -17.52 10.41 6.88
C PHE A 8 -16.04 10.73 6.60
N ALA A 9 -15.41 11.57 7.43
CA ALA A 9 -13.98 11.83 7.30
C ALA A 9 -13.15 10.60 7.66
N ALA A 10 -13.55 9.86 8.70
CA ALA A 10 -12.89 8.61 9.06
C ALA A 10 -13.08 7.53 7.97
N ALA A 11 -14.29 7.41 7.41
CA ALA A 11 -14.59 6.48 6.32
C ALA A 11 -13.78 6.79 5.04
N ALA A 12 -13.69 8.07 4.65
CA ALA A 12 -12.89 8.47 3.50
C ALA A 12 -11.39 8.16 3.69
N LEU A 13 -10.86 8.37 4.89
CA LEU A 13 -9.47 8.01 5.20
C LEU A 13 -9.24 6.49 5.13
N GLN A 14 -10.19 5.69 5.60
CA GLN A 14 -10.12 4.23 5.47
C GLN A 14 -10.10 3.83 3.99
N GLU A 15 -11.01 4.36 3.18
CA GLU A 15 -11.11 4.01 1.76
C GLU A 15 -9.82 4.34 1.00
N VAL A 16 -9.24 5.52 1.24
CA VAL A 16 -7.95 5.91 0.65
C VAL A 16 -6.81 5.02 1.14
N ALA A 17 -6.78 4.68 2.43
CA ALA A 17 -5.75 3.80 2.99
C ALA A 17 -5.82 2.39 2.40
N GLU A 18 -7.03 1.83 2.24
CA GLU A 18 -7.24 0.53 1.62
C GLU A 18 -6.84 0.54 0.16
N ALA A 19 -7.28 1.53 -0.62
CA ALA A 19 -6.90 1.68 -2.03
C ALA A 19 -5.38 1.76 -2.19
N TYR A 20 -4.69 2.50 -1.32
CA TYR A 20 -3.23 2.60 -1.33
C TYR A 20 -2.57 1.25 -1.03
N ILE A 21 -3.03 0.53 0.00
CA ILE A 21 -2.47 -0.75 0.41
C ILE A 21 -2.69 -1.81 -0.67
N VAL A 22 -3.90 -1.88 -1.25
CA VAL A 22 -4.23 -2.79 -2.36
C VAL A 22 -3.29 -2.54 -3.53
N GLY A 23 -3.17 -1.29 -4.00
CA GLY A 23 -2.27 -0.96 -5.12
C GLY A 23 -0.79 -1.22 -4.81
N LEU A 24 -0.35 -1.07 -3.56
CA LEU A 24 1.02 -1.43 -3.16
C LEU A 24 1.25 -2.94 -3.24
N PHE A 25 0.29 -3.76 -2.81
CA PHE A 25 0.39 -5.21 -2.87
C PHE A 25 0.31 -5.75 -4.29
N GLU A 26 -0.52 -5.16 -5.17
CA GLU A 26 -0.57 -5.51 -6.59
C GLU A 26 0.79 -5.32 -7.27
N ASN A 27 1.42 -4.16 -7.07
CA ASN A 27 2.77 -3.89 -7.58
C ASN A 27 3.81 -4.85 -7.00
N THR A 28 3.75 -5.09 -5.69
CA THR A 28 4.67 -6.02 -5.03
C THR A 28 4.52 -7.43 -5.60
N ASN A 29 3.29 -7.89 -5.83
CA ASN A 29 3.00 -9.20 -6.39
C ASN A 29 3.60 -9.36 -7.79
N LEU A 30 3.49 -8.34 -8.65
CA LEU A 30 4.12 -8.35 -9.97
C LEU A 30 5.64 -8.49 -9.90
N TYR A 31 6.31 -7.77 -8.99
CA TYR A 31 7.77 -7.90 -8.80
C TYR A 31 8.17 -9.28 -8.29
N VAL A 32 7.38 -9.87 -7.38
CA VAL A 32 7.63 -11.21 -6.81
C VAL A 32 7.47 -12.29 -7.88
N ILE A 33 6.42 -12.21 -8.70
CA ILE A 33 6.19 -13.10 -9.85
C ILE A 33 7.33 -12.96 -10.87
N TYR A 34 7.75 -11.73 -11.17
CA TYR A 34 8.90 -11.48 -12.04
C TYR A 34 10.19 -12.15 -11.52
N ALA A 35 10.39 -12.15 -10.20
CA ALA A 35 11.48 -12.85 -9.52
C ALA A 35 11.27 -14.38 -9.38
N LYS A 36 10.24 -14.96 -10.02
CA LYS A 36 9.87 -16.39 -9.96
C LYS A 36 9.59 -16.89 -8.55
N LYS A 37 9.04 -16.03 -7.69
CA LYS A 37 8.60 -16.35 -6.33
C LYS A 37 7.07 -16.31 -6.24
N VAL A 38 6.54 -16.91 -5.18
CA VAL A 38 5.09 -16.90 -4.87
C VAL A 38 4.80 -16.19 -3.56
N THR A 39 5.70 -16.29 -2.57
CA THR A 39 5.55 -15.65 -1.27
C THR A 39 6.10 -14.22 -1.29
N ILE A 40 5.26 -13.25 -0.94
CA ILE A 40 5.68 -11.87 -0.71
C ILE A 40 6.42 -11.78 0.64
N MET A 41 7.61 -11.17 0.64
CA MET A 41 8.38 -10.88 1.85
C MET A 41 8.46 -9.36 2.09
N PRO A 42 8.74 -8.91 3.32
CA PRO A 42 8.86 -7.48 3.64
C PRO A 42 9.85 -6.71 2.73
N LYS A 43 10.94 -7.36 2.31
CA LYS A 43 11.93 -6.79 1.38
C LYS A 43 11.35 -6.50 -0.02
N ASP A 44 10.37 -7.28 -0.47
CA ASP A 44 9.74 -7.10 -1.77
C ASP A 44 8.80 -5.88 -1.73
N ILE A 45 8.11 -5.66 -0.61
CA ILE A 45 7.31 -4.44 -0.36
C ILE A 45 8.21 -3.20 -0.27
N GLN A 46 9.33 -3.31 0.45
CA GLN A 46 10.32 -2.22 0.53
C GLN A 46 10.87 -1.86 -0.86
N LEU A 47 11.16 -2.86 -1.68
CA LEU A 47 11.56 -2.65 -3.07
C LEU A 47 10.45 -2.00 -3.90
N ALA A 48 9.21 -2.49 -3.80
CA ALA A 48 8.06 -1.92 -4.50
C ALA A 48 7.86 -0.45 -4.13
N ARG A 49 7.98 -0.10 -2.83
CA ARG A 49 7.94 1.31 -2.37
C ARG A 49 9.10 2.13 -2.93
N ARG A 50 10.32 1.57 -3.00
CA ARG A 50 11.50 2.25 -3.53
C ARG A 50 11.46 2.43 -5.05
N ILE A 51 10.87 1.49 -5.80
CA ILE A 51 10.67 1.63 -7.25
C ILE A 51 9.51 2.58 -7.53
N ARG A 52 8.45 2.49 -6.73
CA ARG A 52 7.34 3.44 -6.77
C ARG A 52 7.80 4.86 -6.46
N SER A 53 8.83 5.02 -5.60
CA SER A 53 9.41 6.26 -5.05
C SER A 53 8.70 7.49 -5.61
N GLU A 54 7.54 7.76 -5.00
CA GLU A 54 6.83 9.03 -5.04
C GLU A 54 6.78 9.68 -6.44
N ARG A 55 5.89 9.18 -7.30
CA ARG A 55 5.30 9.99 -8.38
C ARG A 55 4.25 11.00 -7.85
N ASP A 56 4.44 11.43 -6.62
CA ASP A 56 3.85 12.60 -5.98
C ASP A 56 5.00 13.49 -5.48
#